data_AF-A0A2E5Y6P6-F1
#
_entry.id   AF-A0A2E5Y6P6-F1
#
_cell.length_a   1.000
_cell.length_b   1.000
_cell.length_c   1.000
_cell.angle_alpha   90.00
_cell.angle_beta   90.00
_cell.angle_gamma   90.00
#
_symmetry.space_group_name_H-M   'P 1'
#
loop_
_entity.id
_entity.type
_entity.pdbx_description
1 polymer ?
#
loop_
_entity_poly.entity_id
_entity_poly.type
_entity_poly.pdbx_seq_one_letter_code
_entity_poly.pdbx_strand_id
1 'polypeptide(L)'
;MQPNNTTTTAFYTLDGCHATLVSDVFQSLLSWNQNSHQEWSGVIEHPRIQERLRSQGIDQFDSRNDIQWDDPTLLFTLTRMLDSDSIPMMLGEDKNRERFGRFPHSTGSALRYIRENVRQVGPQSNEMYDDLVMHLDYLLTRCDVDHVGDGRFMEGQAGLNIMGFLSGDEVKILRTSLLGGGWTVARDEPIDGGVRDAIRHLSPLLLAAERNNAGLIHRKHD
;
A
#
# COMPACT_ATOMS: atom_id res chain seq x y z
N MET A 1 -24.91 -12.65 -30.82
CA MET A 1 -24.07 -12.86 -29.62
C MET A 1 -22.82 -12.05 -29.81
N GLN A 2 -22.67 -10.93 -29.09
CA GLN A 2 -21.40 -10.21 -29.07
C GLN A 2 -20.39 -11.07 -28.28
N PRO A 3 -19.13 -11.13 -28.69
CA PRO A 3 -18.10 -11.79 -27.92
C PRO A 3 -17.97 -11.06 -26.56
N ASN A 4 -18.07 -11.81 -25.46
CA ASN A 4 -17.72 -11.30 -24.14
C ASN A 4 -16.26 -10.86 -24.20
N ASN A 5 -16.02 -9.55 -24.22
CA ASN A 5 -14.73 -8.99 -23.88
C ASN A 5 -14.38 -9.58 -22.50
N THR A 6 -13.39 -10.47 -22.46
CA THR A 6 -12.85 -10.96 -21.21
C THR A 6 -12.05 -9.79 -20.63
N THR A 7 -12.73 -8.92 -19.88
CA THR A 7 -12.09 -7.84 -19.15
C THR A 7 -11.20 -8.49 -18.10
N THR A 8 -9.90 -8.52 -18.36
CA THR A 8 -8.90 -8.90 -17.36
C THR A 8 -9.14 -8.00 -16.14
N THR A 9 -9.25 -8.59 -14.94
CA THR A 9 -9.40 -7.81 -13.70
C THR A 9 -8.19 -6.90 -13.48
N ALA A 10 -8.20 -5.98 -12.52
CA ALA A 10 -7.02 -5.17 -12.22
C ALA A 10 -5.86 -6.04 -11.69
N PHE A 11 -4.62 -5.60 -11.89
CA PHE A 11 -3.45 -6.18 -11.22
C PHE A 11 -3.07 -5.33 -10.01
N TYR A 12 -2.64 -5.97 -8.92
CA TYR A 12 -2.27 -5.28 -7.68
C TYR A 12 -0.83 -5.57 -7.28
N THR A 13 -0.12 -4.58 -6.73
CA THR A 13 1.23 -4.77 -6.20
C THR A 13 1.36 -4.24 -4.78
N LEU A 14 2.24 -4.90 -4.02
CA LEU A 14 2.80 -4.37 -2.77
C LEU A 14 4.28 -4.06 -3.02
N ASP A 15 4.63 -2.78 -2.97
CA ASP A 15 6.00 -2.30 -3.11
C ASP A 15 6.55 -1.92 -1.72
N GLY A 16 7.81 -2.24 -1.45
CA GLY A 16 8.47 -1.84 -0.20
C GLY A 16 8.77 -0.34 -0.17
N CYS A 17 8.51 0.30 0.97
CA CYS A 17 8.83 1.70 1.20
C CYS A 17 9.55 1.91 2.55
N HIS A 18 10.13 3.09 2.73
CA HIS A 18 10.82 3.46 3.96
C HIS A 18 9.83 3.51 5.14
N ALA A 19 10.13 2.72 6.18
CA ALA A 19 9.21 2.42 7.28
C ALA A 19 8.55 3.62 7.96
N THR A 20 9.25 4.73 8.13
CA THR A 20 8.72 5.94 8.79
C THR A 20 8.40 7.03 7.76
N LEU A 21 9.28 7.21 6.78
CA LEU A 21 9.26 8.31 5.83
C LEU A 21 7.99 8.33 4.96
N VAL A 22 7.36 7.17 4.72
CA VAL A 22 6.12 7.11 3.94
C VAL A 22 4.99 7.95 4.55
N SER A 23 4.85 7.92 5.88
CA SER A 23 3.85 8.70 6.60
C SER A 23 4.17 10.18 6.58
N ASP A 24 5.44 10.55 6.78
CA ASP A 24 5.89 11.94 6.79
C ASP A 24 5.69 12.60 5.42
N VAL A 25 6.10 11.91 4.34
CA VAL A 25 5.91 12.38 2.97
C VAL A 25 4.43 12.51 2.66
N PHE A 26 3.62 11.48 2.94
CA PHE A 26 2.17 11.54 2.69
C PHE A 26 1.51 12.72 3.41
N GLN A 27 1.79 12.88 4.72
CA GLN A 27 1.23 13.97 5.51
C GLN A 27 1.65 15.34 4.97
N SER A 28 2.91 15.50 4.55
CA SER A 28 3.39 16.76 3.98
C SER A 28 2.66 17.13 2.67
N LEU A 29 2.36 16.15 1.82
CA LEU A 29 1.61 16.37 0.57
C LEU A 29 0.15 16.76 0.84
N LEU A 30 -0.48 16.17 1.86
CA LEU A 30 -1.82 16.55 2.29
C LEU A 30 -1.84 17.98 2.87
N SER A 31 -0.97 18.25 3.84
CA SER A 31 -0.85 19.55 4.51
C SER A 31 -0.57 20.68 3.52
N TRP A 32 0.26 20.43 2.50
CA TRP A 32 0.57 21.42 1.47
C TRP A 32 -0.68 21.99 0.78
N ASN A 33 -1.62 21.11 0.45
CA ASN A 33 -2.88 21.49 -0.22
C ASN A 33 -3.85 22.19 0.73
N GLN A 34 -3.61 22.12 2.04
CA GLN A 34 -4.33 22.85 3.08
C GLN A 34 -3.62 24.18 3.44
N ASN A 35 -2.64 24.61 2.63
CA ASN A 35 -1.78 25.79 2.86
C ASN A 35 -0.91 25.70 4.12
N SER A 36 -0.60 24.48 4.60
CA SER A 36 0.40 24.23 5.63
C SER A 36 1.68 23.69 5.00
N HIS A 37 2.72 24.52 4.98
CA HIS A 37 3.98 24.22 4.29
C HIS A 37 5.09 23.72 5.22
N GLN A 38 4.88 23.75 6.54
CA GLN A 38 5.89 23.42 7.54
C GLN A 38 6.33 21.95 7.46
N GLU A 39 5.38 21.05 7.19
CA GLU A 39 5.62 19.62 7.07
C GLU A 39 6.49 19.29 5.85
N TRP A 40 6.33 20.03 4.74
CA TRP A 40 7.17 19.88 3.56
C TRP A 40 8.62 20.24 3.87
N SER A 41 8.85 21.35 4.56
CA SER A 41 10.20 21.76 4.98
C SER A 41 10.91 20.67 5.79
N GLY A 42 10.21 20.02 6.73
CA GLY A 42 10.78 18.90 7.49
C GLY A 42 11.13 17.69 6.62
N VAL A 43 10.29 17.36 5.65
CA VAL A 43 10.52 16.23 4.72
C VAL A 43 11.74 16.48 3.85
N ILE A 44 11.91 17.68 3.28
CA ILE A 44 13.04 18.00 2.39
C ILE A 44 14.37 18.18 3.12
N GLU A 45 14.36 18.37 4.44
CA GLU A 45 15.58 18.35 5.26
C GLU A 45 16.13 16.93 5.44
N HIS A 46 15.32 15.89 5.22
CA HIS A 46 15.75 14.51 5.37
C HIS A 46 16.80 14.14 4.28
N PRO A 47 18.02 13.71 4.65
CA PRO A 47 19.13 13.50 3.68
C PRO A 47 18.77 12.57 2.52
N ARG A 48 18.03 11.49 2.82
CA ARG A 48 17.58 10.53 1.81
C ARG A 48 16.60 11.15 0.79
N ILE A 49 15.74 12.07 1.23
CA ILE A 49 14.80 12.76 0.32
C ILE A 49 15.58 13.65 -0.62
N GLN A 50 16.54 14.42 -0.11
CA GLN A 50 17.41 15.26 -0.93
C GLN A 50 18.22 14.46 -1.94
N GLU A 51 18.85 13.37 -1.49
CA GLU A 51 19.59 12.46 -2.37
C GLU A 51 18.68 11.91 -3.46
N ARG A 52 17.46 11.49 -3.08
CA ARG A 52 16.49 10.94 -4.02
C ARG A 52 16.07 11.97 -5.07
N LEU A 53 15.71 13.18 -4.67
CA LEU A 53 15.34 14.27 -5.58
C LEU A 53 16.49 14.62 -6.54
N ARG A 54 17.70 14.82 -6.02
CA ARG A 54 18.89 15.13 -6.83
C ARG A 54 19.25 14.01 -7.80
N SER A 55 19.12 12.74 -7.38
CA SER A 55 19.34 11.59 -8.27
C SER A 55 18.38 11.53 -9.47
N GLN A 56 17.26 12.24 -9.38
CA GLN A 56 16.24 12.34 -10.41
C GLN A 56 16.33 13.67 -11.19
N GLY A 57 17.40 14.46 -10.97
CA GLY A 57 17.63 15.74 -11.64
C GLY A 57 16.82 16.90 -11.09
N ILE A 58 16.33 16.80 -9.85
CA ILE A 58 15.59 17.88 -9.17
C ILE A 58 16.52 18.56 -8.16
N ASP A 59 16.96 19.77 -8.50
CA ASP A 59 17.85 20.58 -7.65
C ASP A 59 17.10 21.66 -6.85
N GLN A 60 15.89 22.03 -7.26
CA GLN A 60 15.03 23.00 -6.58
C GLN A 60 13.81 22.28 -6.00
N PHE A 61 13.70 22.27 -4.68
CA PHE A 61 12.64 21.55 -3.96
C PHE A 61 12.22 22.22 -2.64
N ASP A 62 12.56 23.50 -2.45
CA ASP A 62 12.17 24.27 -1.25
C ASP A 62 10.64 24.39 -1.14
N SER A 63 9.97 24.49 -2.29
CA SER A 63 8.52 24.41 -2.41
C SER A 63 8.12 23.11 -3.10
N ARG A 64 7.06 22.46 -2.63
CA ARG A 64 6.43 21.33 -3.32
C ARG A 64 6.03 21.70 -4.75
N ASN A 65 5.67 22.97 -5.00
CA ASN A 65 5.30 23.45 -6.34
C ASN A 65 6.50 23.62 -7.29
N ASP A 66 7.74 23.59 -6.78
CA ASP A 66 8.94 23.59 -7.63
C ASP A 66 9.09 22.27 -8.40
N ILE A 67 8.43 21.21 -7.93
CA ILE A 67 8.48 19.87 -8.50
C ILE A 67 7.25 19.61 -9.36
N GLN A 68 7.47 19.26 -10.63
CA GLN A 68 6.41 19.04 -11.63
C GLN A 68 5.67 17.71 -11.47
N TRP A 69 6.19 16.80 -10.67
CA TRP A 69 5.54 15.52 -10.41
C TRP A 69 4.26 15.72 -9.59
N ASP A 70 3.30 14.83 -9.83
CA ASP A 70 2.10 14.76 -9.01
C ASP A 70 2.38 14.09 -7.65
N ASP A 71 1.40 14.18 -6.75
CA ASP A 71 1.50 13.65 -5.39
C ASP A 71 1.76 12.12 -5.34
N PRO A 72 1.08 11.26 -6.13
CA PRO A 72 1.40 9.83 -6.11
C PRO A 72 2.81 9.55 -6.62
N THR A 73 3.30 10.25 -7.65
CA THR A 73 4.68 10.08 -8.14
C THR A 73 5.70 10.49 -7.10
N LEU A 74 5.48 11.59 -6.38
CA LEU A 74 6.34 12.01 -5.29
C LEU A 74 6.32 11.02 -4.14
N LEU A 75 5.13 10.64 -3.64
CA LEU A 75 5.01 9.68 -2.55
C LEU A 75 5.75 8.40 -2.89
N PHE A 76 5.51 7.83 -4.08
CA PHE A 76 6.15 6.60 -4.49
C PHE A 76 7.65 6.76 -4.67
N THR A 77 8.10 7.77 -5.41
CA THR A 77 9.52 7.92 -5.76
C THR A 77 10.40 8.21 -4.54
N LEU A 78 9.90 9.05 -3.63
CA LEU A 78 10.64 9.48 -2.44
C LEU A 78 10.72 8.41 -1.36
N THR A 79 9.74 7.51 -1.30
CA THR A 79 9.62 6.56 -0.20
C THR A 79 9.96 5.13 -0.60
N ARG A 80 9.94 4.79 -1.90
CA ARG A 80 10.26 3.44 -2.38
C ARG A 80 11.65 3.00 -1.94
N MET A 81 11.73 1.77 -1.40
CA MET A 81 13.00 1.17 -1.03
C MET A 81 13.74 0.64 -2.24
N LEU A 82 15.05 0.91 -2.25
CA LEU A 82 16.00 0.38 -3.21
C LEU A 82 17.05 -0.44 -2.48
N ASP A 83 17.65 -1.39 -3.18
CA ASP A 83 18.84 -2.11 -2.72
C ASP A 83 20.14 -1.30 -2.93
N SER A 84 21.28 -1.93 -2.67
CA SER A 84 22.60 -1.32 -2.80
C SER A 84 22.93 -0.89 -4.23
N ASP A 85 22.29 -1.48 -5.24
CA ASP A 85 22.50 -1.20 -6.65
C ASP A 85 21.47 -0.19 -7.19
N SER A 86 20.74 0.48 -6.29
CA SER A 86 19.65 1.42 -6.62
C SER A 86 18.50 0.76 -7.39
N ILE A 87 18.36 -0.57 -7.29
CA ILE A 87 17.28 -1.34 -7.90
C ILE A 87 16.13 -1.43 -6.88
N PRO A 88 14.86 -1.29 -7.31
CA PRO A 88 13.72 -1.48 -6.42
C PRO A 88 13.77 -2.80 -5.65
N MET A 89 13.68 -2.71 -4.32
CA MET A 89 13.65 -3.90 -3.48
C MET A 89 12.40 -4.73 -3.78
N MET A 90 12.60 -6.01 -4.08
CA MET A 90 11.51 -6.94 -4.35
C MET A 90 11.05 -7.60 -3.05
N LEU A 91 9.75 -7.52 -2.77
CA LEU A 91 9.13 -8.22 -1.65
C LEU A 91 8.60 -9.57 -2.10
N GLY A 92 9.09 -10.65 -1.48
CA GLY A 92 8.73 -12.03 -1.80
C GLY A 92 9.18 -12.50 -3.18
N GLU A 93 8.93 -13.77 -3.45
CA GLU A 93 9.21 -14.41 -4.75
C GLU A 93 8.18 -14.02 -5.82
N ASP A 94 8.58 -14.10 -7.10
CA ASP A 94 7.74 -13.74 -8.25
C ASP A 94 6.37 -14.41 -8.23
N LYS A 95 6.34 -15.71 -7.89
CA LYS A 95 5.09 -16.48 -7.81
C LYS A 95 4.11 -15.92 -6.78
N ASN A 96 4.61 -15.45 -5.63
CA ASN A 96 3.75 -14.88 -4.59
C ASN A 96 3.17 -13.54 -5.03
N ARG A 97 3.99 -12.72 -5.70
CA ARG A 97 3.59 -11.41 -6.23
C ARG A 97 2.55 -11.54 -7.33
N GLU A 98 2.75 -12.47 -8.27
CA GLU A 98 1.80 -12.73 -9.36
C GLU A 98 0.44 -13.21 -8.81
N ARG A 99 0.47 -14.16 -7.87
CA ARG A 99 -0.75 -14.71 -7.25
C ARG A 99 -1.47 -13.71 -6.36
N PHE A 100 -0.73 -12.84 -5.67
CA PHE A 100 -1.29 -11.72 -4.94
C PHE A 100 -1.94 -10.70 -5.90
N GLY A 101 -1.26 -10.39 -7.00
CA GLY A 101 -1.66 -9.32 -7.90
C GLY A 101 -2.90 -9.60 -8.73
N ARG A 102 -3.23 -10.88 -8.97
CA ARG A 102 -4.49 -11.29 -9.61
C ARG A 102 -5.13 -12.44 -8.82
N PHE A 103 -5.91 -12.08 -7.82
CA PHE A 103 -6.72 -13.04 -7.09
C PHE A 103 -7.92 -13.48 -7.94
N PRO A 104 -8.32 -14.77 -7.96
CA PRO A 104 -9.40 -15.28 -8.81
C PRO A 104 -10.80 -14.90 -8.29
N HIS A 105 -11.07 -13.61 -8.17
CA HIS A 105 -12.34 -13.02 -7.74
C HIS A 105 -12.69 -11.81 -8.64
N SER A 106 -13.96 -11.38 -8.63
CA SER A 106 -14.46 -10.30 -9.51
C SER A 106 -13.66 -8.98 -9.40
N THR A 107 -13.12 -8.70 -8.21
CA THR A 107 -12.30 -7.50 -7.93
C THR A 107 -10.83 -7.67 -8.30
N GLY A 108 -10.33 -8.90 -8.50
CA GLY A 108 -8.91 -9.20 -8.68
C GLY A 108 -8.02 -8.99 -7.45
N SER A 109 -8.54 -8.41 -6.36
CA SER A 109 -7.75 -7.99 -5.20
C SER A 109 -7.80 -9.02 -4.07
N ALA A 110 -6.64 -9.60 -3.74
CA ALA A 110 -6.49 -10.49 -2.59
C ALA A 110 -6.80 -9.80 -1.26
N LEU A 111 -6.33 -8.55 -1.06
CA LEU A 111 -6.57 -7.78 0.16
C LEU A 111 -8.06 -7.50 0.38
N ARG A 112 -8.76 -7.06 -0.67
CA ARG A 112 -10.19 -6.81 -0.60
C ARG A 112 -10.96 -8.09 -0.29
N TYR A 113 -10.59 -9.19 -0.95
CA TYR A 113 -11.21 -10.49 -0.71
C TYR A 113 -11.03 -10.94 0.76
N ILE A 114 -9.83 -10.82 1.33
CA ILE A 114 -9.59 -11.11 2.76
C ILE A 114 -10.49 -10.21 3.60
N ARG A 115 -10.45 -8.90 3.39
CA ARG A 115 -11.18 -7.91 4.19
C ARG A 115 -12.69 -8.13 4.21
N GLU A 116 -13.26 -8.56 3.09
CA GLU A 116 -14.69 -8.86 2.93
C GLU A 116 -15.11 -10.20 3.57
N ASN A 117 -14.17 -11.13 3.78
CA ASN A 117 -14.46 -12.52 4.17
C ASN A 117 -13.87 -12.95 5.53
N VAL A 118 -13.09 -12.10 6.19
CA VAL A 118 -12.73 -12.31 7.61
C VAL A 118 -13.85 -11.86 8.54
N ARG A 119 -14.04 -12.58 9.64
CA ARG A 119 -15.03 -12.30 10.70
C ARG A 119 -14.35 -12.41 12.04
N GLN A 120 -14.82 -11.64 13.01
CA GLN A 120 -14.35 -11.74 14.39
C GLN A 120 -14.70 -13.10 15.01
N VAL A 121 -13.82 -13.62 15.86
CA VAL A 121 -14.11 -14.80 16.69
C VAL A 121 -14.91 -14.39 17.92
N GLY A 122 -16.12 -14.96 18.06
CA GLY A 122 -16.99 -14.70 19.21
C GLY A 122 -17.61 -13.31 19.21
N PRO A 123 -18.47 -13.01 20.21
CA PRO A 123 -19.25 -11.77 20.25
C PRO A 123 -18.52 -10.60 20.94
N GLN A 124 -17.40 -10.86 21.64
CA GLN A 124 -16.66 -9.85 22.40
C GLN A 124 -15.57 -9.24 21.54
N SER A 125 -15.40 -7.90 21.61
CA SER A 125 -14.34 -7.14 20.93
C SER A 125 -13.00 -7.85 21.00
N ASN A 126 -12.31 -7.91 19.87
CA ASN A 126 -11.04 -8.59 19.75
C ASN A 126 -10.04 -7.64 19.10
N GLU A 127 -9.09 -7.15 19.90
CA GLU A 127 -8.08 -6.18 19.48
C GLU A 127 -7.28 -6.67 18.26
N MET A 128 -6.95 -7.98 18.19
CA MET A 128 -6.26 -8.53 17.02
C MET A 128 -7.12 -8.48 15.76
N TYR A 129 -8.44 -8.67 15.87
CA TYR A 129 -9.33 -8.54 14.73
C TYR A 129 -9.47 -7.07 14.29
N ASP A 130 -9.58 -6.16 15.25
CA ASP A 130 -9.70 -4.73 14.99
C ASP A 130 -8.42 -4.21 14.30
N ASP A 131 -7.24 -4.63 14.78
CA ASP A 131 -5.95 -4.36 14.14
C ASP A 131 -5.89 -4.93 12.72
N LEU A 132 -6.30 -6.19 12.52
CA LEU A 132 -6.32 -6.80 11.19
C LEU A 132 -7.17 -5.98 10.22
N VAL A 133 -8.40 -5.66 10.62
CA VAL A 133 -9.36 -4.90 9.80
C VAL A 133 -8.81 -3.51 9.49
N MET A 134 -8.34 -2.79 10.50
CA MET A 134 -7.82 -1.43 10.35
C MET A 134 -6.65 -1.37 9.37
N HIS A 135 -5.68 -2.28 9.48
CA HIS A 135 -4.50 -2.26 8.61
C HIS A 135 -4.79 -2.79 7.19
N LEU A 136 -5.77 -3.68 7.03
CA LEU A 136 -6.30 -4.01 5.70
C LEU A 136 -6.98 -2.80 5.06
N ASP A 137 -7.78 -2.06 5.82
CA ASP A 137 -8.45 -0.84 5.35
C ASP A 137 -7.41 0.24 4.99
N TYR A 138 -6.36 0.40 5.79
CA TYR A 138 -5.26 1.30 5.46
C TYR A 138 -4.57 0.98 4.12
N LEU A 139 -4.41 -0.29 3.76
CA LEU A 139 -3.89 -0.65 2.44
C LEU A 139 -4.92 -0.44 1.31
N LEU A 140 -6.22 -0.47 1.62
CA LEU A 140 -7.29 -0.42 0.63
C LEU A 140 -7.80 1.00 0.36
N THR A 141 -7.79 1.89 1.35
CA THR A 141 -8.53 3.16 1.29
C THR A 141 -7.76 4.37 1.82
N ARG A 142 -6.57 4.23 2.44
CA ARG A 142 -5.87 5.37 3.06
C ARG A 142 -5.55 6.52 2.09
N CYS A 143 -5.45 6.23 0.80
CA CYS A 143 -5.21 7.21 -0.25
C CYS A 143 -6.43 7.47 -1.14
N ASP A 144 -7.62 7.02 -0.74
CA ASP A 144 -8.86 7.26 -1.48
C ASP A 144 -9.48 8.63 -1.19
N VAL A 145 -10.55 8.94 -1.92
CA VAL A 145 -11.27 10.21 -1.83
C VAL A 145 -11.87 10.48 -0.44
N ASP A 146 -12.27 9.43 0.28
CA ASP A 146 -12.91 9.59 1.59
C ASP A 146 -11.88 10.00 2.66
N HIS A 147 -10.62 9.64 2.48
CA HIS A 147 -9.52 9.97 3.41
C HIS A 147 -8.70 11.20 2.97
N VAL A 148 -8.54 11.41 1.67
CA VAL A 148 -7.72 12.49 1.09
C VAL A 148 -8.56 13.75 0.79
N GLY A 149 -9.85 13.57 0.50
CA GLY A 149 -10.78 14.63 0.07
C GLY A 149 -10.88 14.80 -1.45
N ASP A 150 -10.03 14.13 -2.22
CA ASP A 150 -10.01 14.13 -3.69
C ASP A 150 -9.38 12.84 -4.25
N GLY A 151 -9.43 12.65 -5.57
CA GLY A 151 -8.95 11.45 -6.26
C GLY A 151 -7.45 11.45 -6.61
N ARG A 152 -6.63 12.40 -6.15
CA ARG A 152 -5.29 12.65 -6.73
C ARG A 152 -4.34 11.46 -6.68
N PHE A 153 -4.45 10.59 -5.67
CA PHE A 153 -3.61 9.39 -5.54
C PHE A 153 -4.14 8.19 -6.35
N MET A 154 -5.41 8.26 -6.77
CA MET A 154 -6.09 7.23 -7.55
C MET A 154 -6.11 7.54 -9.06
N GLU A 155 -5.64 8.73 -9.46
CA GLU A 155 -5.61 9.24 -10.83
C GLU A 155 -4.21 9.75 -11.20
N GLY A 156 -3.17 9.07 -10.70
CA GLY A 156 -1.79 9.49 -10.89
C GLY A 156 -1.32 9.45 -12.35
N GLN A 157 -0.36 10.31 -12.67
CA GLN A 157 0.33 10.36 -13.94
C GLN A 157 0.90 8.97 -14.29
N ALA A 158 0.90 8.65 -15.59
CA ALA A 158 1.32 7.35 -16.12
C ALA A 158 0.60 6.14 -15.50
N GLY A 159 -0.60 6.32 -14.94
CA GLY A 159 -1.41 5.25 -14.36
C GLY A 159 -0.95 4.83 -12.96
N LEU A 160 -0.23 5.69 -12.24
CA LEU A 160 0.25 5.40 -10.89
C LEU A 160 -0.87 5.59 -9.85
N ASN A 161 -1.61 4.52 -9.59
CA ASN A 161 -2.71 4.52 -8.63
C ASN A 161 -2.29 3.90 -7.30
N ILE A 162 -2.23 4.72 -6.25
CA ILE A 162 -1.88 4.31 -4.88
C ILE A 162 -3.17 4.20 -4.06
N MET A 163 -3.50 2.98 -3.63
CA MET A 163 -4.69 2.69 -2.83
C MET A 163 -4.49 3.07 -1.35
N GLY A 164 -3.29 2.84 -0.87
CA GLY A 164 -2.95 2.95 0.54
C GLY A 164 -1.54 2.46 0.83
N PHE A 165 -1.10 2.65 2.07
CA PHE A 165 0.24 2.26 2.51
C PHE A 165 0.25 1.92 3.99
N LEU A 166 1.30 1.23 4.43
CA LEU A 166 1.61 0.97 5.83
C LEU A 166 3.04 1.42 6.16
N SER A 167 3.22 1.94 7.37
CA SER A 167 4.53 2.12 8.01
C SER A 167 5.14 0.77 8.38
N GLY A 168 6.43 0.75 8.76
CA GLY A 168 7.11 -0.49 9.16
C GLY A 168 6.52 -1.13 10.42
N ASP A 169 6.01 -0.33 11.35
CA ASP A 169 5.36 -0.85 12.56
C ASP A 169 3.95 -1.38 12.26
N GLU A 170 3.22 -0.68 11.40
CA GLU A 170 1.91 -1.11 10.89
C GLU A 170 2.00 -2.44 10.12
N VAL A 171 3.10 -2.68 9.39
CA VAL A 171 3.37 -3.99 8.75
C VAL A 171 3.51 -5.10 9.79
N LYS A 172 4.23 -4.86 10.89
CA LYS A 172 4.40 -5.84 11.98
C LYS A 172 3.06 -6.16 12.65
N ILE A 173 2.24 -5.12 12.87
CA ILE A 173 0.90 -5.28 13.46
C ILE A 173 0.03 -6.09 12.53
N LEU A 174 -0.06 -5.73 11.24
CA LEU A 174 -0.85 -6.49 10.25
C LEU A 174 -0.39 -7.95 10.16
N ARG A 175 0.92 -8.22 10.15
CA ARG A 175 1.42 -9.60 10.11
C ARG A 175 1.03 -10.38 11.36
N THR A 176 1.16 -9.76 12.54
CA THR A 176 0.83 -10.40 13.82
C THR A 176 -0.66 -10.68 13.93
N SER A 177 -1.52 -9.72 13.56
CA SER A 177 -2.97 -9.87 13.58
C SER A 177 -3.47 -10.88 12.54
N LEU A 178 -2.86 -10.92 11.35
CA LEU A 178 -3.19 -11.88 10.29
C LEU A 178 -2.85 -13.33 10.69
N LEU A 179 -1.70 -13.54 11.33
CA LEU A 179 -1.28 -14.88 11.80
C LEU A 179 -1.89 -15.27 13.15
N GLY A 180 -2.46 -14.30 13.87
CA GLY A 180 -3.14 -14.50 15.14
C GLY A 180 -4.48 -15.23 15.01
N GLY A 181 -5.06 -15.60 16.15
CA GLY A 181 -6.32 -16.36 16.24
C GLY A 181 -7.58 -15.53 16.46
N GLY A 182 -7.55 -14.21 16.17
CA GLY A 182 -8.67 -13.29 16.45
C GLY A 182 -9.81 -13.31 15.43
N TRP A 183 -9.66 -14.05 14.34
CA TRP A 183 -10.59 -14.05 13.21
C TRP A 183 -10.89 -15.46 12.69
N THR A 184 -12.04 -15.59 12.02
CA THR A 184 -12.49 -16.78 11.29
C THR A 184 -12.89 -16.39 9.87
N VAL A 185 -12.96 -17.37 8.98
CA VAL A 185 -13.52 -17.18 7.64
C VAL A 185 -15.04 -17.12 7.72
N ALA A 186 -15.65 -16.27 6.89
CA ALA A 186 -17.10 -16.19 6.72
C ALA A 186 -17.71 -17.53 6.27
N ARG A 187 -18.91 -17.87 6.76
CA ARG A 187 -19.57 -19.14 6.41
C ARG A 187 -20.04 -19.19 4.96
N ASP A 188 -20.32 -18.02 4.42
CA ASP A 188 -20.80 -17.74 3.07
C ASP A 188 -19.67 -17.26 2.15
N GLU A 189 -18.42 -17.64 2.46
CA GLU A 189 -17.26 -17.33 1.63
C GLU A 189 -17.52 -17.78 0.17
N PRO A 190 -17.32 -16.89 -0.83
CA PRO A 190 -17.61 -17.22 -2.23
C PRO A 190 -16.72 -18.33 -2.83
N ILE A 191 -15.45 -18.39 -2.41
CA ILE A 191 -14.46 -19.35 -2.91
C ILE A 191 -14.02 -20.21 -1.73
N ASP A 192 -14.28 -21.51 -1.78
CA ASP A 192 -13.89 -22.42 -0.70
C ASP A 192 -12.36 -22.36 -0.45
N GLY A 193 -11.98 -21.90 0.74
CA GLY A 193 -10.59 -21.74 1.14
C GLY A 193 -9.89 -20.51 0.53
N GLY A 194 -10.63 -19.60 -0.10
CA GLY A 194 -10.11 -18.41 -0.77
C GLY A 194 -9.33 -17.48 0.17
N VAL A 195 -9.80 -17.27 1.40
CA VAL A 195 -9.14 -16.41 2.40
C VAL A 195 -7.79 -17.02 2.76
N ARG A 196 -7.77 -18.34 2.99
CA ARG A 196 -6.52 -19.05 3.31
C ARG A 196 -5.55 -19.01 2.13
N ASP A 197 -6.05 -19.08 0.90
CA ASP A 197 -5.24 -18.97 -0.31
C ASP A 197 -4.64 -17.56 -0.48
N ALA A 198 -5.46 -16.52 -0.36
CA ALA A 198 -5.03 -15.13 -0.39
C ALA A 198 -3.96 -14.84 0.68
N ILE A 199 -4.20 -15.31 1.91
CA ILE A 199 -3.24 -15.18 3.02
C ILE A 199 -1.93 -15.89 2.71
N ARG A 200 -1.96 -17.08 2.09
CA ARG A 200 -0.74 -17.82 1.72
C ARG A 200 0.18 -17.01 0.81
N HIS A 201 -0.38 -16.13 -0.03
CA HIS A 201 0.39 -15.26 -0.91
C HIS A 201 0.73 -13.90 -0.29
N LEU A 202 -0.11 -13.38 0.61
CA LEU A 202 0.16 -12.15 1.35
C LEU A 202 1.23 -12.33 2.44
N SER A 203 1.19 -13.42 3.22
CA SER A 203 2.08 -13.61 4.37
C SER A 203 3.58 -13.57 4.01
N PRO A 204 4.06 -14.16 2.91
CA PRO A 204 5.45 -14.02 2.49
C PRO A 204 5.85 -12.57 2.16
N LEU A 205 4.94 -11.76 1.60
CA LEU A 205 5.18 -10.35 1.29
C LEU A 205 5.32 -9.54 2.57
N LEU A 206 4.42 -9.75 3.55
CA LEU A 206 4.50 -9.12 4.87
C LEU A 206 5.79 -9.51 5.62
N LEU A 207 6.15 -10.79 5.57
CA LEU A 207 7.38 -11.29 6.18
C LEU A 207 8.62 -10.66 5.53
N ALA A 208 8.64 -10.53 4.20
CA ALA A 208 9.74 -9.89 3.50
C ALA A 208 9.87 -8.40 3.88
N ALA A 209 8.74 -7.67 3.97
CA ALA A 209 8.74 -6.28 4.38
C ALA A 209 9.26 -6.11 5.82
N GLU A 210 8.76 -6.92 6.76
CA GLU A 210 9.21 -6.89 8.15
C GLU A 210 10.72 -7.18 8.28
N ARG A 211 11.24 -8.20 7.58
CA ARG A 211 12.68 -8.55 7.62
C ARG A 211 13.58 -7.44 7.08
N ASN A 212 13.07 -6.61 6.18
CA ASN A 212 13.80 -5.48 5.61
C ASN A 212 13.53 -4.17 6.35
N ASN A 213 12.78 -4.20 7.45
CA ASN A 213 12.31 -3.00 8.17
C ASN A 213 11.65 -1.99 7.21
N ALA A 214 10.78 -2.51 6.35
CA ALA A 214 10.09 -1.78 5.29
C ALA A 214 8.61 -1.56 5.65
N GLY A 215 8.08 -0.42 5.22
CA GLY A 215 6.65 -0.23 5.03
C GLY A 215 6.18 -0.85 3.70
N LEU A 216 4.90 -0.66 3.38
CA LEU A 216 4.27 -1.16 2.16
C LEU A 216 3.48 -0.08 1.45
N ILE A 217 3.52 -0.05 0.12
CA ILE A 217 2.60 0.73 -0.71
C ILE A 217 1.78 -0.23 -1.57
N HIS A 218 0.46 -0.14 -1.48
CA HIS A 218 -0.46 -0.91 -2.30
C HIS A 218 -0.88 -0.12 -3.53
N ARG A 219 -0.60 -0.69 -4.71
CA ARG A 219 -0.90 -0.05 -6.00
C ARG A 219 -1.84 -0.88 -6.83
N LYS A 220 -2.67 -0.19 -7.60
CA LYS A 220 -3.58 -0.74 -8.60
C LYS A 220 -3.05 -0.44 -9.99
N HIS A 221 -3.13 -1.42 -10.88
CA HIS A 221 -2.74 -1.33 -12.27
C HIS A 221 -3.93 -1.76 -13.13
N ASP A 222 -4.33 -0.90 -14.05
CA ASP A 222 -5.42 -1.14 -15.01
C ASP A 222 -4.90 -1.62 -16.36
#